data_AF-A0A2S3VSC3-F1
#
_entry.id   AF-A0A2S3VSC3-F1
#
_cell.length_a   1.000
_cell.length_b   1.000
_cell.length_c   1.000
_cell.angle_alpha   90.00
_cell.angle_beta   90.00
_cell.angle_gamma   90.00
#
_symmetry.space_group_name_H-M   'P 1'
#
loop_
_entity.id
_entity.type
_entity.pdbx_description
1 polymer ?
#
loop_
_entity_poly.entity_id
_entity_poly.type
_entity_poly.pdbx_seq_one_letter_code
_entity_poly.pdbx_strand_id
1 'polypeptide(L)' 'MTATERPVASPCVNICALDDDDICTGCQRTVEEITRWSRMDNDERRKVLGLCHERAKASGLVWMIGAKPRL' A
#
# COMPACT_ATOMS: atom_id res chain seq x y z
N MET A 1 26.23 -7.02 17.47
CA MET A 1 25.88 -6.28 16.25
C MET A 1 24.49 -6.74 15.82
N THR A 2 23.45 -6.06 16.31
CA THR A 2 22.06 -6.37 15.90
C THR A 2 21.89 -5.93 14.45
N ALA A 3 21.59 -6.87 13.56
CA ALA A 3 21.36 -6.55 12.15
C ALA A 3 20.18 -5.57 12.02
N THR A 4 20.44 -4.38 11.51
CA THR A 4 19.39 -3.40 11.19
C THR A 4 18.49 -4.00 10.12
N GLU A 5 17.20 -4.15 10.42
CA GLU A 5 16.24 -4.71 9.48
C GLU A 5 16.16 -3.84 8.21
N ARG A 6 16.05 -4.48 7.03
CA ARG A 6 15.87 -3.75 5.78
C ARG A 6 14.53 -2.98 5.80
N PRO A 7 14.48 -1.78 5.19
CA PRO A 7 13.24 -1.02 5.10
C PRO A 7 12.14 -1.80 4.37
N VAL A 8 10.92 -1.78 4.92
CA VAL A 8 9.73 -2.36 4.26
C VAL A 8 9.47 -1.63 2.94
N ALA A 9 9.20 -2.41 1.89
CA ALA A 9 8.97 -1.93 0.54
C ALA A 9 7.65 -1.16 0.42
N SER A 10 7.63 -0.16 -0.47
CA SER A 10 6.45 0.66 -0.76
C SER A 10 5.41 -0.14 -1.56
N PRO A 11 4.10 -0.01 -1.27
CA PRO A 11 3.02 -0.62 -2.07
C PRO A 11 2.72 0.17 -3.36
N CYS A 12 3.50 1.22 -3.68
CA CYS A 12 3.25 2.08 -4.82
C CYS A 12 3.34 1.32 -6.15
N VAL A 13 2.30 1.41 -6.97
CA VAL A 13 2.23 0.85 -8.33
C VAL A 13 2.40 1.91 -9.42
N ASN A 14 2.90 3.09 -9.06
CA ASN A 14 3.11 4.25 -9.95
C ASN A 14 1.84 4.76 -10.64
N ILE A 15 0.68 4.51 -10.04
CA ILE A 15 -0.60 5.12 -10.39
C ILE A 15 -0.88 6.17 -9.31
N CYS A 16 -0.80 7.45 -9.69
CA CYS A 16 -1.08 8.57 -8.80
C CYS A 16 -2.45 9.18 -9.15
N ALA A 17 -3.51 8.47 -8.78
CA ALA A 17 -4.89 8.94 -8.87
C ALA A 17 -5.56 8.72 -7.51
N LEU A 18 -6.22 9.75 -6.99
CA LEU A 18 -6.97 9.73 -5.73
C LEU A 18 -8.47 9.65 -6.04
N ASP A 19 -9.23 9.03 -5.15
CA ASP A 19 -10.70 9.12 -5.15
C ASP A 19 -11.18 10.32 -4.31
N ASP A 20 -12.51 10.42 -4.14
CA ASP A 20 -13.15 11.51 -3.40
C ASP A 20 -12.83 11.49 -1.88
N ASP A 21 -12.31 10.37 -1.36
CA ASP A 21 -11.91 10.18 0.04
C ASP A 21 -10.37 10.35 0.23
N ASP A 22 -9.68 10.92 -0.75
CA ASP A 22 -8.21 11.09 -0.76
C ASP A 22 -7.44 9.75 -0.62
N ILE A 23 -8.01 8.65 -1.12
CA ILE A 23 -7.38 7.33 -1.17
C ILE A 23 -6.83 7.09 -2.58
N CYS A 24 -5.58 6.66 -2.66
CA CYS A 24 -4.96 6.30 -3.94
C CYS A 24 -5.61 5.05 -4.53
N THR A 25 -6.24 5.18 -5.69
CA THR A 25 -6.93 4.09 -6.39
C THR A 25 -6.00 2.94 -6.78
N GLY A 26 -4.70 3.21 -6.95
CA GLY A 26 -3.69 2.19 -7.26
C GLY A 26 -3.15 1.43 -6.05
N CYS A 27 -2.63 2.14 -5.04
CA CYS A 27 -1.95 1.52 -3.88
C CYS A 27 -2.77 1.52 -2.58
N GLN A 28 -3.95 2.11 -2.59
CA GLN A 28 -4.91 2.15 -1.47
C GLN A 28 -4.39 2.83 -0.20
N ARG A 29 -3.31 3.62 -0.33
CA ARG A 29 -2.83 4.53 0.70
C ARG A 29 -3.62 5.83 0.69
N THR A 30 -3.82 6.43 1.85
CA THR A 30 -4.31 7.82 1.96
C THR A 30 -3.20 8.81 1.59
N VAL A 31 -3.55 10.06 1.29
CA VAL A 31 -2.58 11.15 1.10
C VAL A 31 -1.65 11.31 2.32
N GLU A 32 -2.17 11.18 3.55
CA GLU A 32 -1.34 11.24 4.76
C GLU A 32 -0.29 10.12 4.78
N GLU A 33 -0.70 8.89 4.49
CA GLU A 33 0.21 7.73 4.46
C GLU A 33 1.27 7.87 3.35
N ILE A 34 0.91 8.44 2.19
CA ILE A 34 1.84 8.73 1.09
C ILE A 34 2.90 9.74 1.52
N THR A 35 2.47 10.86 2.11
CA THR A 35 3.38 11.96 2.50
C THR A 35 4.29 11.58 3.66
N ARG A 36 3.82 10.73 4.59
CA ARG A 36 4.59 10.30 5.76
C ARG A 36 5.46 9.06 5.53
N TRP A 37 5.26 8.30 4.45
CA TRP A 37 5.90 7.01 4.20
C TRP A 37 7.42 6.98 4.43
N SER A 38 8.14 7.99 3.93
CA SER A 38 9.61 8.05 4.05
C SER A 38 10.11 8.22 5.48
N ARG A 39 9.24 8.70 6.38
CA ARG A 39 9.52 8.95 7.81
C ARG A 39 9.04 7.83 8.72
N MET A 40 8.28 6.87 8.19
CA MET A 40 7.76 5.73 8.96
C MET A 40 8.82 4.67 9.20
N ASP A 41 8.79 4.07 10.39
CA ASP A 41 9.53 2.85 10.72
C ASP A 41 8.89 1.59 10.08
N ASN A 42 9.54 0.44 10.23
CA ASN A 42 9.06 -0.80 9.62
C ASN A 42 7.72 -1.29 10.19
N ASP A 43 7.43 -1.04 11.46
CA ASP A 43 6.19 -1.46 12.09
C ASP A 43 5.02 -0.59 11.64
N GLU A 44 5.24 0.72 11.54
CA GLU A 44 4.30 1.66 10.94
C GLU A 44 4.01 1.29 9.47
N ARG A 45 5.06 0.99 8.68
CA ARG A 45 4.89 0.58 7.28
C ARG A 45 4.06 -0.70 7.15
N ARG A 46 4.29 -1.71 7.99
CA ARG A 46 3.48 -2.94 8.00
C ARG A 46 2.03 -2.67 8.34
N LYS A 47 1.75 -1.78 9.30
CA LYS A 47 0.38 -1.37 9.64
C LYS A 47 -0.31 -0.72 8.45
N VAL A 48 0.37 0.22 7.77
CA VAL A 48 -0.15 0.86 6.56
C VAL A 48 -0.44 -0.15 5.46
N LEU A 49 0.47 -1.12 5.22
CA LEU A 49 0.23 -2.19 4.24
C LEU A 49 -1.00 -3.04 4.58
N GLY A 50 -1.23 -3.35 5.86
CA GLY A 50 -2.45 -4.02 6.32
C GLY A 50 -3.71 -3.21 6.03
N LEU A 51 -3.69 -1.91 6.33
CA LEU A 51 -4.82 -1.01 6.03
C LEU A 51 -5.09 -0.90 4.54
N CYS A 52 -4.04 -0.78 3.71
CA CYS A 52 -4.16 -0.76 2.25
C CYS A 52 -4.81 -2.05 1.73
N HIS A 53 -4.45 -3.20 2.29
CA HIS A 53 -5.05 -4.48 1.93
C HIS A 53 -6.55 -4.54 2.27
N GLU A 54 -6.94 -4.08 3.46
CA GLU A 54 -8.35 -4.06 3.86
C GLU A 54 -9.17 -3.04 3.04
N ARG A 55 -8.61 -1.88 2.72
CA ARG A 55 -9.24 -0.93 1.78
C ARG A 55 -9.39 -1.53 0.38
N ALA A 56 -8.35 -2.18 -0.13
CA ALA A 56 -8.42 -2.86 -1.43
C ALA A 56 -9.54 -3.91 -1.48
N LYS A 57 -9.73 -4.67 -0.39
CA LYS A 57 -10.84 -5.63 -0.27
C LYS A 57 -12.19 -4.93 -0.29
N ALA A 58 -12.35 -3.88 0.51
CA ALA A 58 -13.60 -3.12 0.60
C ALA A 58 -13.97 -2.47 -0.74
N SER A 59 -12.99 -1.93 -1.47
CA SER A 59 -13.18 -1.30 -2.79
C SER A 59 -13.37 -2.31 -3.93
N GLY A 60 -13.40 -3.61 -3.66
CA GLY A 60 -13.52 -4.65 -4.69
C GLY A 60 -12.29 -4.79 -5.60
N LEU A 61 -11.18 -4.16 -5.25
CA LEU A 61 -9.92 -4.18 -6.01
C LEU A 61 -9.10 -5.45 -5.78
N VAL A 62 -9.51 -6.33 -4.84
CA VAL A 62 -8.96 -7.69 -4.71
C VAL A 62 -9.56 -8.61 -5.78
N TRP A 63 -9.51 -8.18 -7.04
CA TRP A 63 -9.88 -9.03 -8.17
C TRP A 63 -8.69 -9.74 -8.81
N MET A 64 -7.43 -9.38 -8.47
CA MET A 64 -6.26 -9.85 -9.23
C MET A 64 -4.99 -10.16 -8.42
N ILE A 65 -5.08 -10.77 -7.23
CA ILE A 65 -3.89 -11.36 -6.57
C ILE A 65 -3.66 -12.84 -6.99
N GLY A 66 -4.48 -13.41 -7.88
CA GLY A 66 -4.38 -14.84 -8.26
C GLY A 66 -4.61 -15.22 -9.72
N ALA A 67 -5.16 -14.37 -10.56
CA ALA A 67 -5.37 -14.71 -11.98
C ALA A 67 -4.22 -14.16 -12.82
N LYS A 68 -3.11 -14.92 -12.94
CA LYS A 68 -2.31 -14.80 -14.17
C LYS A 68 -3.27 -15.09 -15.33
N PRO A 69 -3.43 -14.21 -16.33
CA PRO A 69 -3.99 -14.63 -17.61
C PRO A 69 -3.04 -15.73 -18.10
N ARG A 70 -3.55 -16.95 -18.15
CA ARG A 70 -2.83 -18.07 -18.72
C ARG A 70 -2.93 -17.91 -20.24
N LEU A 71 -2.09 -17.03 -20.78
CA LEU A 71 -1.67 -17.07 -22.17
C LEU A 71 -0.44 -17.97 -22.26
#